data_AF-A0A5J4PPK8-F1
#
_entry.id   AF-A0A5J4PPK8-F1
#
_cell.length_a   1.000
_cell.length_b   1.000
_cell.length_c   1.000
_cell.angle_alpha   90.00
_cell.angle_beta   90.00
_cell.angle_gamma   90.00
#
_symmetry.space_group_name_H-M   'P 1'
#
loop_
_entity.id
_entity.type
_entity.pdbx_description
1 polymer ?
#
loop_
_entity_poly.entity_id
_entity_poly.type
_entity_poly.pdbx_seq_one_letter_code
_entity_poly.pdbx_strand_id
1 'polypeptide(L)'
;CKQVTQIPKLLQSLIALVTFRLGTHLREQTDLLRLQVRHQSRWCLKQIQSFGDEYVQSELVRQGFGRVMTLSFCTAGGVGEEQDEEINVGLGEIYSFLANPHEGRYDVDDLYPS
;
A
#
# COMPACT_ATOMS: atom_id res chain seq x y z
N CYS A 1 -55.45 -6.86 -18.08
CA CYS A 1 -54.45 -7.79 -17.50
C CYS A 1 -53.01 -7.36 -17.86
N LYS A 2 -52.47 -6.29 -17.26
CA LYS A 2 -51.08 -5.83 -17.46
C LYS A 2 -50.26 -5.77 -16.16
N GLN A 3 -50.91 -5.83 -15.00
CA GLN A 3 -50.26 -5.73 -13.68
C GLN A 3 -49.56 -7.04 -13.26
N VAL A 4 -50.13 -8.20 -13.59
CA VAL A 4 -49.60 -9.51 -13.17
C VAL A 4 -48.27 -9.86 -13.83
N THR A 5 -48.02 -9.38 -15.06
CA THR A 5 -46.76 -9.61 -15.80
C THR A 5 -45.63 -8.63 -15.46
N GLN A 6 -45.92 -7.54 -14.72
CA GLN A 6 -44.88 -6.59 -14.28
C GLN A 6 -44.19 -7.03 -12.98
N ILE A 7 -44.88 -7.77 -12.11
CA ILE A 7 -44.35 -8.24 -10.82
C ILE A 7 -43.09 -9.12 -11.00
N PRO A 8 -43.04 -10.10 -11.94
CA PRO A 8 -41.83 -10.91 -12.15
C PRO A 8 -40.65 -10.09 -12.67
N LYS A 9 -40.90 -9.12 -13.56
CA LYS A 9 -39.85 -8.25 -14.12
C LYS A 9 -39.28 -7.31 -13.07
N LEU A 10 -40.13 -6.75 -12.21
CA LEU A 10 -39.71 -5.91 -11.10
C LEU A 10 -38.86 -6.69 -10.10
N LEU A 11 -39.28 -7.90 -9.74
CA LEU A 11 -38.50 -8.79 -8.87
C LEU A 11 -37.14 -9.14 -9.48
N GLN A 12 -37.10 -9.45 -10.77
CA GLN A 12 -35.84 -9.75 -11.47
C GLN A 12 -34.89 -8.54 -11.49
N SER A 13 -35.42 -7.33 -11.73
CA SER A 13 -34.64 -6.10 -11.67
C SER A 13 -34.14 -5.79 -10.26
N LEU A 14 -34.94 -6.04 -9.21
CA LEU A 14 -34.55 -5.87 -7.82
C LEU A 14 -33.43 -6.84 -7.43
N ILE A 15 -33.55 -8.12 -7.81
CA ILE A 15 -32.50 -9.13 -7.57
C ILE A 15 -31.20 -8.69 -8.25
N ALA A 16 -31.26 -8.30 -9.54
CA ALA A 16 -30.08 -7.85 -10.27
C ALA A 16 -29.42 -6.62 -9.63
N LEU A 17 -30.22 -5.65 -9.18
CA LEU A 17 -29.70 -4.45 -8.52
C LEU A 17 -29.03 -4.76 -7.17
N VAL A 18 -29.62 -5.64 -6.36
CA VAL A 18 -29.05 -6.05 -5.07
C VAL A 18 -27.75 -6.82 -5.29
N THR A 19 -27.72 -7.76 -6.24
CA THR A 19 -26.49 -8.49 -6.58
C THR A 19 -25.39 -7.57 -7.09
N PHE A 20 -25.72 -6.59 -7.93
CA PHE A 20 -24.76 -5.61 -8.42
C PHE A 20 -24.16 -4.78 -7.27
N ARG A 21 -25.01 -4.21 -6.40
CA ARG A 21 -24.56 -3.41 -5.24
C ARG A 21 -23.75 -4.23 -4.24
N LEU A 22 -24.13 -5.48 -4.01
CA LEU A 22 -23.36 -6.38 -3.15
C LEU A 22 -21.97 -6.65 -3.76
N GLY A 23 -21.91 -6.86 -5.08
CA GLY A 23 -20.66 -7.05 -5.80
C GLY A 23 -19.74 -5.83 -5.77
N THR A 24 -20.29 -4.61 -5.87
CA THR A 24 -19.49 -3.38 -5.75
C THR A 24 -18.97 -3.18 -4.33
N HIS A 25 -19.83 -3.35 -3.32
CA HIS A 25 -19.44 -3.19 -1.91
C HIS A 25 -18.38 -4.20 -1.46
N LEU A 26 -18.51 -5.48 -1.87
CA LEU A 26 -17.49 -6.50 -1.57
C LEU A 26 -16.15 -6.16 -2.23
N ARG A 27 -16.17 -5.57 -3.43
CA ARG A 27 -14.96 -5.12 -4.12
C ARG A 27 -14.30 -3.98 -3.36
N GLU A 28 -15.07 -2.96 -2.97
CA GLU A 28 -14.59 -1.83 -2.16
C GLU A 28 -13.95 -2.31 -0.84
N GLN A 29 -14.61 -3.21 -0.11
CA GLN A 29 -14.05 -3.81 1.11
C GLN A 29 -12.74 -4.57 0.86
N THR A 30 -12.68 -5.31 -0.25
CA THR A 30 -11.46 -6.03 -0.63
C THR A 30 -10.32 -5.06 -0.97
N ASP A 31 -10.63 -3.95 -1.63
CA ASP A 31 -9.65 -2.92 -1.99
C ASP A 31 -9.14 -2.17 -0.74
N LEU A 32 -10.01 -1.86 0.22
CA LEU A 32 -9.62 -1.31 1.52
C LEU A 32 -8.70 -2.24 2.29
N LEU A 33 -9.01 -3.55 2.32
CA LEU A 33 -8.15 -4.54 2.97
C LEU A 33 -6.77 -4.61 2.31
N ARG A 34 -6.73 -4.60 0.96
CA ARG A 34 -5.46 -4.58 0.20
C ARG A 34 -4.66 -3.33 0.53
N LEU A 35 -5.30 -2.17 0.63
CA LEU A 35 -4.66 -0.92 0.97
C LEU A 35 -4.03 -0.98 2.37
N GLN A 36 -4.78 -1.49 3.35
CA GLN A 36 -4.30 -1.64 4.72
C GLN A 36 -3.11 -2.61 4.82
N VAL A 37 -3.17 -3.75 4.12
CA VAL A 37 -2.05 -4.70 4.06
C VAL A 37 -0.81 -4.04 3.44
N ARG A 38 -0.96 -3.27 2.35
CA ARG A 38 0.16 -2.53 1.73
C ARG A 38 0.75 -1.50 2.69
N HIS A 39 -0.10 -0.72 3.37
CA HIS A 39 0.33 0.28 4.34
C HIS A 39 1.14 -0.35 5.48
N GLN A 40 0.61 -1.40 6.11
CA GLN A 40 1.29 -2.11 7.19
C GLN A 40 2.60 -2.77 6.73
N SER A 41 2.61 -3.32 5.51
CA SER A 41 3.83 -3.90 4.93
C SER A 41 4.90 -2.83 4.71
N ARG A 42 4.54 -1.67 4.14
CA ARG A 42 5.46 -0.53 3.96
C ARG A 42 6.01 -0.06 5.31
N TRP A 43 5.14 0.12 6.30
CA TRP A 43 5.54 0.58 7.63
C TRP A 43 6.51 -0.40 8.30
N CYS A 44 6.21 -1.70 8.28
CA CYS A 44 7.10 -2.74 8.81
C CYS A 44 8.47 -2.71 8.14
N LEU A 45 8.48 -2.62 6.80
CA LEU A 45 9.72 -2.56 6.02
C LEU A 45 10.54 -1.30 6.33
N LYS A 46 9.90 -0.14 6.54
CA LYS A 46 10.56 1.08 7.02
C LYS A 46 11.23 0.87 8.36
N GLN A 47 10.58 0.19 9.30
CA GLN A 47 11.18 -0.12 10.60
C GLN A 47 12.43 -0.99 10.41
N ILE A 48 12.36 -2.03 9.57
CA ILE A 48 13.52 -2.89 9.28
C ILE A 48 14.65 -2.10 8.63
N GLN A 49 14.36 -1.21 7.68
CA GLN A 49 15.38 -0.33 7.11
C GLN A 49 15.98 0.59 8.18
N SER A 50 15.15 1.13 9.09
CA SER A 50 15.56 2.15 10.06
C SER A 50 16.38 1.60 11.22
N PHE A 51 16.13 0.35 11.61
CA PHE A 51 16.75 -0.27 12.79
C PHE A 51 17.58 -1.52 12.45
N GLY A 52 17.58 -1.95 11.19
CA GLY A 52 18.38 -3.08 10.74
C GLY A 52 19.86 -2.74 10.69
N ASP A 53 20.69 -3.70 11.13
CA ASP A 53 22.14 -3.62 11.00
C ASP A 53 22.58 -3.71 9.53
N GLU A 54 23.89 -3.55 9.29
CA GLU A 54 24.49 -3.61 7.95
C GLU A 54 24.16 -4.92 7.22
N TYR A 55 24.12 -6.04 7.95
CA TYR A 55 23.82 -7.35 7.37
C TYR A 55 22.38 -7.41 6.87
N VAL A 56 21.41 -7.00 7.70
CA VAL A 56 19.98 -6.92 7.36
C VAL A 56 19.76 -5.97 6.19
N GLN A 57 20.43 -4.81 6.17
CA GLN A 57 20.33 -3.86 5.06
C GLN A 57 20.91 -4.44 3.75
N SER A 58 22.03 -5.15 3.81
CA SER A 58 22.62 -5.79 2.62
C SER A 58 21.71 -6.88 2.04
N GLU A 59 21.04 -7.64 2.91
CA GLU A 59 20.11 -8.70 2.51
C GLU A 59 18.86 -8.12 1.84
N LEU A 60 18.33 -7.00 2.35
CA LEU A 60 17.23 -6.29 1.71
C LEU A 60 17.60 -5.84 0.29
N VAL A 61 18.77 -5.23 0.11
CA VAL A 61 19.28 -4.83 -1.22
C VAL A 61 19.37 -6.07 -2.13
N ARG A 62 19.95 -7.17 -1.64
CA ARG A 62 20.16 -8.42 -2.39
C ARG A 62 18.85 -9.05 -2.84
N GLN A 63 17.81 -9.00 -2.02
CA GLN A 63 16.47 -9.51 -2.35
C GLN A 63 15.68 -8.58 -3.29
N GLY A 64 16.28 -7.46 -3.72
CA GLY A 64 15.66 -6.52 -4.66
C GLY A 64 14.65 -5.59 -4.00
N PHE A 65 14.87 -5.25 -2.73
CA PHE A 65 14.00 -4.35 -1.94
C PHE A 65 13.69 -3.04 -2.66
N GLY A 66 14.71 -2.37 -3.23
CA GLY A 66 14.50 -1.13 -4.00
C GLY A 66 13.48 -1.31 -5.13
N ARG A 67 13.48 -2.46 -5.80
CA ARG A 67 12.52 -2.78 -6.87
C ARG A 67 11.12 -3.03 -6.33
N VAL A 68 10.99 -3.77 -5.22
CA VAL A 68 9.69 -4.02 -4.56
C VAL A 68 9.07 -2.71 -4.08
N MET A 69 9.89 -1.83 -3.54
CA MET A 69 9.51 -0.52 -3.05
C MET A 69 8.99 0.36 -4.20
N THR A 70 9.76 0.52 -5.29
CA THR A 70 9.33 1.28 -6.48
C THR A 70 8.05 0.71 -7.10
N LEU A 71 7.91 -0.61 -7.24
CA LEU A 71 6.70 -1.23 -7.80
C LEU A 71 5.46 -1.01 -6.91
N SER A 72 5.64 -1.01 -5.59
CA SER A 72 4.55 -0.76 -4.63
C SER A 72 4.01 0.67 -4.72
N PHE A 73 4.85 1.64 -5.12
CA PHE A 73 4.44 3.02 -5.37
C PHE A 73 3.87 3.23 -6.77
N CYS A 74 4.50 2.68 -7.82
CA CYS A 74 4.04 2.83 -9.20
C CYS A 74 2.67 2.19 -9.47
N THR A 75 2.22 1.26 -8.62
CA THR A 75 0.90 0.62 -8.73
C THR A 75 -0.21 1.32 -7.92
N ALA A 76 0.08 2.46 -7.28
CA ALA A 76 -0.90 3.24 -6.52
C ALA A 76 -1.77 4.19 -7.40
N GLY A 77 -1.52 4.28 -8.71
CA GLY A 77 -2.22 5.19 -9.63
C GLY A 77 -3.61 4.73 -10.10
N GLY A 78 -4.49 4.30 -9.19
CA GLY A 78 -5.91 4.04 -9.45
C GLY A 78 -6.81 5.10 -8.81
N VAL A 79 -7.99 5.35 -9.39
CA VAL A 79 -8.97 6.39 -8.96
C VAL A 79 -9.16 6.44 -7.44
N GLY A 80 -8.77 7.56 -6.83
CA GLY A 80 -8.81 7.79 -5.37
C GLY A 80 -7.49 8.38 -4.85
N GLU A 81 -7.20 9.62 -5.24
CA GLU A 81 -6.03 10.42 -4.84
C GLU A 81 -6.06 10.76 -3.33
N GLU A 82 -5.79 9.80 -2.44
CA GLU A 82 -5.81 10.03 -0.99
C GLU A 82 -4.56 9.51 -0.25
N GLN A 83 -3.41 9.38 -0.93
CA GLN A 83 -2.17 8.93 -0.28
C GLN A 83 -0.93 9.74 -0.68
N ASP A 84 -1.08 11.04 -0.98
CA ASP A 84 0.06 11.93 -1.25
C ASP A 84 1.10 11.90 -0.13
N GLU A 85 0.66 11.78 1.13
CA GLU A 85 1.56 11.66 2.27
C GLU A 85 2.31 10.32 2.28
N GLU A 86 1.65 9.20 1.98
CA GLU A 86 2.35 7.89 1.90
C GLU A 86 3.25 7.78 0.67
N ILE A 87 2.89 8.46 -0.43
CA ILE A 87 3.74 8.60 -1.61
C ILE A 87 4.98 9.42 -1.22
N ASN A 88 4.81 10.54 -0.51
CA ASN A 88 5.92 11.38 -0.05
C ASN A 88 6.82 10.62 0.92
N VAL A 89 6.25 9.92 1.91
CA VAL A 89 6.98 9.06 2.86
C VAL A 89 7.75 7.98 2.10
N GLY A 90 7.10 7.34 1.14
CA GLY A 90 7.71 6.31 0.29
C GLY A 90 8.85 6.80 -0.58
N LEU A 91 8.69 7.96 -1.21
CA LEU A 91 9.73 8.63 -1.96
C LEU A 91 10.88 9.07 -1.07
N GLY A 92 10.60 9.52 0.16
CA GLY A 92 11.61 9.84 1.18
C GLY A 92 12.41 8.62 1.64
N GLU A 93 11.77 7.45 1.75
CA GLU A 93 12.44 6.19 2.06
C GLU A 93 13.34 5.71 0.93
N ILE A 94 12.87 5.80 -0.32
CA ILE A 94 13.69 5.52 -1.51
C ILE A 94 14.88 6.48 -1.57
N TYR A 95 14.64 7.78 -1.37
CA TYR A 95 15.70 8.78 -1.33
C TYR A 95 16.74 8.44 -0.26
N SER A 96 16.30 8.15 0.98
CA SER A 96 17.19 7.80 2.10
C SER A 96 17.97 6.50 1.83
N PHE A 97 17.34 5.52 1.19
CA PHE A 97 17.98 4.27 0.78
C PHE A 97 19.05 4.49 -0.29
N LEU A 98 18.79 5.35 -1.28
CA LEU A 98 19.72 5.64 -2.36
C LEU A 98 20.82 6.64 -1.95
N ALA A 99 20.54 7.52 -0.99
CA ALA A 99 21.46 8.55 -0.51
C ALA A 99 22.49 8.01 0.50
N ASN A 100 22.16 6.95 1.23
CA ASN A 100 23.07 6.32 2.20
C ASN A 100 23.60 4.93 1.76
N PRO A 101 24.28 4.74 0.61
CA PRO A 101 24.89 3.45 0.32
C PRO A 101 26.18 3.16 1.11
N HIS A 102 26.82 4.18 1.73
CA HIS A 102 28.22 4.05 2.19
C HIS A 102 28.61 4.70 3.52
N GLU A 103 27.71 5.39 4.22
CA GLU A 103 28.02 5.86 5.57
C GLU A 103 27.16 5.04 6.52
N GLY A 104 27.79 4.05 7.15
CA GLY A 104 27.23 3.39 8.32
C GLY A 104 26.65 4.48 9.20
N ARG A 105 25.34 4.37 9.49
CA ARG A 105 24.56 5.43 10.16
C ARG A 105 25.38 5.89 11.36
N TYR A 106 25.89 7.13 11.32
CA TYR A 106 26.54 7.71 12.47
C TYR A 106 25.55 7.66 13.63
N ASP A 107 25.89 6.88 14.65
CA ASP A 107 25.16 6.90 15.90
C ASP A 107 25.23 8.33 16.41
N VAL A 108 24.10 8.81 16.94
CA VAL A 108 23.94 10.17 17.47
C VAL A 108 24.91 10.46 18.64
N ASP A 109 25.64 9.43 19.10
CA ASP A 109 26.72 9.50 20.09
C ASP A 109 28.02 10.12 19.55
N ASP A 110 28.28 10.11 18.24
CA ASP A 110 29.51 10.70 17.67
C ASP A 110 29.49 12.24 17.61
N LEU A 111 28.33 12.87 17.85
CA LEU A 111 28.19 14.34 17.79
C LEU A 111 28.42 15.04 19.14
N TYR A 112 28.49 14.29 20.25
CA TYR A 112 28.76 14.83 21.59
C TYR A 112 29.70 13.90 22.37
N PRO A 113 31.03 14.06 22.25
CA PRO A 113 31.96 13.33 23.10
C PRO A 113 31.83 13.84 24.54
N SER A 114 31.76 12.89 25.47
CA SER A 114 31.78 13.14 26.92
C SER A 114 33.15 13.66 27.38
#